data_AF-A0A6A8N1P2-F1
#
_entry.id   AF-A0A6A8N1P2-F1
#
_cell.length_a   1.000
_cell.length_b   1.000
_cell.length_c   1.000
_cell.angle_alpha   90.00
_cell.angle_beta   90.00
_cell.angle_gamma   90.00
#
_symmetry.space_group_name_H-M   'P 1'
#
loop_
_entity.id
_entity.type
_entity.pdbx_description
1 polymer ?
#
loop_
_entity_poly.entity_id
_entity_poly.type
_entity_poly.pdbx_seq_one_letter_code
_entity_poly.pdbx_strand_id
1 'polypeptide(L)'
;MSKEMVDAYRESGEIFIARAKNLSPTQMNTSPSSGQWSPAYIVHHMADAEAFFTTRFMSILSDEMPDVVPFNEAVFPDTLHYALRSAHASLALIEGARMASAEILNSIESAEWSRKGRHTALGEYSLHDAVAKATSHIQDHLAQIEETLKG
;
A
#
# COMPACT_ATOMS: atom_id res chain seq x y z
N MET A 1 4.10 19.32 9.07
CA MET A 1 3.61 18.79 7.79
C MET A 1 4.38 17.54 7.34
N SER A 2 5.65 17.59 6.91
CA SER A 2 6.36 16.38 6.43
C SER A 2 6.45 15.28 7.50
N LYS A 3 6.85 15.64 8.73
CA LYS A 3 6.91 14.68 9.84
C LYS A 3 5.56 14.02 10.16
N GLU A 4 4.49 14.80 10.26
CA GLU A 4 3.14 14.28 10.54
C GLU A 4 2.67 13.32 9.44
N MET A 5 3.04 13.58 8.18
CA MET A 5 2.69 12.71 7.07
C MET A 5 3.45 11.38 7.11
N VAL A 6 4.73 11.41 7.49
CA VAL A 6 5.51 10.17 7.69
C VAL A 6 5.01 9.38 8.90
N ASP A 7 4.66 10.06 9.99
CA ASP A 7 4.06 9.41 11.16
C ASP A 7 2.72 8.74 10.80
N ALA A 8 1.84 9.43 10.05
CA ALA A 8 0.58 8.85 9.56
C ALA A 8 0.80 7.66 8.59
N TYR A 9 1.80 7.76 7.70
CA TYR A 9 2.18 6.67 6.80
C TYR A 9 2.67 5.43 7.58
N ARG A 10 3.47 5.64 8.64
CA ARG A 10 3.96 4.56 9.51
C ARG A 10 2.81 3.93 10.31
N GLU A 11 2.05 4.76 11.04
CA GLU A 11 0.99 4.31 11.94
C GLU A 11 -0.11 3.55 11.20
N SER A 12 -0.54 4.03 10.03
CA SER A 12 -1.54 3.34 9.21
C SER A 12 -1.07 1.93 8.78
N GLY A 13 0.21 1.78 8.45
CA GLY A 13 0.82 0.48 8.15
C GLY A 13 0.86 -0.44 9.37
N GLU A 14 1.30 0.06 10.52
CA GLU A 14 1.37 -0.71 11.77
C GLU A 14 -0.02 -1.22 12.19
N ILE A 15 -1.05 -0.37 12.13
CA ILE A 15 -2.43 -0.74 12.45
C ILE A 15 -2.92 -1.84 11.49
N PHE A 16 -2.73 -1.68 10.17
CA PHE A 16 -3.14 -2.69 9.20
C PHE A 16 -2.44 -4.03 9.45
N ILE A 17 -1.12 -4.02 9.61
CA ILE A 17 -0.32 -5.24 9.84
C ILE A 17 -0.76 -5.93 11.13
N ALA A 18 -0.91 -5.19 12.23
CA ALA A 18 -1.35 -5.74 13.51
C ALA A 18 -2.74 -6.35 13.39
N ARG A 19 -3.65 -5.68 12.68
CA ARG A 19 -5.00 -6.19 12.47
C ARG A 19 -5.03 -7.46 11.65
N ALA A 20 -4.28 -7.49 10.54
CA ALA A 20 -4.20 -8.63 9.65
C ALA A 20 -3.52 -9.84 10.31
N LYS A 21 -2.45 -9.64 11.10
CA LYS A 21 -1.77 -10.70 11.86
C LYS A 21 -2.69 -11.37 12.90
N ASN A 22 -3.71 -10.66 13.40
CA ASN A 22 -4.66 -11.18 14.39
C ASN A 22 -5.89 -11.88 13.77
N LEU A 23 -6.01 -11.93 12.44
CA LEU A 23 -7.11 -12.66 11.80
C LEU A 23 -6.88 -14.17 11.88
N SER A 24 -7.92 -14.90 12.28
CA SER A 24 -7.93 -16.36 12.19
C SER A 24 -7.94 -16.83 10.72
N PRO A 25 -7.53 -18.08 10.43
CA PRO A 25 -7.62 -18.65 9.08
C PRO A 25 -9.03 -18.58 8.49
N THR A 26 -10.07 -18.77 9.31
CA THR A 26 -11.47 -18.64 8.87
C THR A 26 -11.78 -17.21 8.46
N GLN A 27 -11.40 -16.22 9.26
CA GLN A 27 -11.63 -14.81 8.95
C GLN A 27 -10.86 -14.34 7.71
N MET A 28 -9.60 -14.79 7.55
CA MET A 28 -8.79 -14.50 6.35
C MET A 28 -9.47 -14.97 5.06
N ASN A 29 -10.17 -16.10 5.13
CA ASN A 29 -10.83 -16.72 3.99
C ASN A 29 -12.35 -16.47 3.96
N THR A 30 -12.87 -15.56 4.79
CA THR A 30 -14.26 -15.14 4.70
C THR A 30 -14.50 -14.58 3.30
N SER A 31 -15.38 -15.25 2.55
CA SER A 31 -15.85 -14.76 1.26
C SER A 31 -17.06 -13.87 1.51
N PRO A 32 -16.95 -12.55 1.32
CA PRO A 32 -18.12 -11.68 1.31
C PRO A 32 -19.07 -12.03 0.15
N SER A 33 -20.24 -11.39 0.14
CA SER A 33 -21.23 -11.51 -0.94
C SER A 33 -20.61 -11.26 -2.34
N SER A 34 -21.26 -11.77 -3.38
CA SER A 34 -20.67 -11.92 -4.73
C SER A 34 -19.95 -10.67 -5.23
N GLY A 35 -18.63 -10.77 -5.41
CA GLY A 35 -17.79 -9.74 -6.05
C GLY A 35 -16.85 -8.97 -5.12
N GLN A 36 -16.94 -9.15 -3.80
CA GLN A 36 -16.02 -8.51 -2.84
C GLN A 36 -14.79 -9.39 -2.54
N TRP A 37 -13.68 -8.78 -2.12
CA TRP A 37 -12.44 -9.48 -1.78
C TRP A 37 -12.46 -10.02 -0.36
N SER A 38 -11.90 -11.22 -0.16
CA SER A 38 -11.61 -11.74 1.17
C SER A 38 -10.49 -10.93 1.84
N PRO A 39 -10.36 -10.96 3.18
CA PRO A 39 -9.24 -10.29 3.84
C PRO A 39 -7.86 -10.79 3.37
N ALA A 40 -7.72 -12.07 3.00
CA ALA A 40 -6.49 -12.58 2.39
C ALA A 40 -6.17 -11.88 1.06
N TYR A 41 -7.18 -11.69 0.19
CA TYR A 41 -7.00 -10.97 -1.08
C TYR A 41 -6.62 -9.52 -0.87
N ILE A 42 -7.21 -8.86 0.13
CA ILE A 42 -6.86 -7.49 0.50
C ILE A 42 -5.41 -7.42 1.00
N VAL A 43 -4.96 -8.38 1.80
CA VAL A 43 -3.56 -8.46 2.26
C VAL A 43 -2.59 -8.68 1.09
N HIS A 44 -2.93 -9.51 0.10
CA HIS A 44 -2.12 -9.68 -1.10
C HIS A 44 -2.04 -8.41 -1.93
N HIS A 45 -3.19 -7.76 -2.16
CA HIS A 45 -3.27 -6.47 -2.86
C HIS A 45 -2.45 -5.39 -2.18
N MET A 46 -2.54 -5.27 -0.86
CA MET A 46 -1.74 -4.28 -0.14
C MET A 46 -0.25 -4.55 -0.25
N ALA A 47 0.18 -5.81 -0.20
CA ALA A 47 1.59 -6.15 -0.38
C ALA A 47 2.12 -5.73 -1.76
N ASP A 48 1.35 -5.98 -2.81
CA ASP A 48 1.74 -5.61 -4.17
C ASP A 48 1.70 -4.07 -4.34
N ALA A 49 0.69 -3.40 -3.78
CA ALA A 49 0.61 -1.94 -3.77
C ALA A 49 1.81 -1.30 -3.06
N GLU A 50 2.24 -1.81 -1.91
CA GLU A 50 3.42 -1.30 -1.20
C GLU A 50 4.70 -1.41 -2.05
N ALA A 51 4.87 -2.48 -2.82
CA ALA A 51 6.03 -2.63 -3.71
C ALA A 51 6.05 -1.53 -4.80
N PHE A 52 4.87 -1.23 -5.37
CA PHE A 52 4.73 -0.13 -6.33
C PHE A 52 4.96 1.24 -5.69
N PHE A 53 4.40 1.50 -4.51
CA PHE A 53 4.59 2.77 -3.80
C PHE A 53 6.05 2.98 -3.40
N THR A 54 6.70 1.95 -2.86
CA THR A 54 8.11 2.00 -2.46
C THR A 54 9.00 2.32 -3.67
N THR A 55 8.80 1.63 -4.79
CA THR A 55 9.52 1.91 -6.05
C THR A 55 9.27 3.33 -6.51
N ARG A 56 8.02 3.79 -6.47
CA ARG A 56 7.62 5.14 -6.88
C ARG A 56 8.28 6.23 -6.02
N PHE A 57 8.36 6.04 -4.71
CA PHE A 57 9.03 6.98 -3.81
C PHE A 57 10.51 7.09 -4.17
N MET A 58 11.18 5.94 -4.34
CA MET A 58 12.59 5.91 -4.72
C MET A 58 12.83 6.60 -6.06
N SER A 59 12.03 6.30 -7.09
CA SER A 59 12.19 6.92 -8.42
C SER A 59 11.93 8.42 -8.39
N ILE A 60 10.87 8.91 -7.72
CA ILE A 60 10.58 10.36 -7.64
C ILE A 60 11.73 11.11 -6.95
N LEU A 61 12.36 10.49 -5.95
CA LEU A 61 13.51 11.05 -5.25
C LEU A 61 14.80 11.00 -6.08
N SER A 62 15.06 9.92 -6.83
CA SER A 62 16.33 9.72 -7.53
C SER A 62 16.38 10.35 -8.91
N ASP A 63 15.26 10.38 -9.64
CA ASP A 63 15.25 10.66 -11.07
C ASP A 63 14.56 12.00 -11.38
N GLU A 64 14.86 12.58 -12.54
CA GLU A 64 14.19 13.79 -13.02
C GLU A 64 12.90 13.42 -13.77
N MET A 65 11.74 13.74 -13.19
CA MET A 65 10.42 13.51 -13.78
C MET A 65 10.17 12.07 -14.29
N PRO A 66 10.41 11.03 -13.46
CA PRO A 66 10.21 9.63 -13.87
C PRO A 66 8.74 9.33 -14.17
N ASP A 67 8.50 8.36 -15.05
CA ASP A 67 7.16 7.84 -15.29
C ASP A 67 6.63 7.10 -14.05
N VAL A 68 5.42 7.46 -13.63
CA VAL A 68 4.71 6.83 -12.52
C VAL A 68 3.72 5.84 -13.08
N VAL A 69 4.08 4.57 -12.99
CA VAL A 69 3.26 3.46 -13.49
C VAL A 69 2.08 3.20 -12.53
N PRO A 70 0.82 3.19 -13.03
CA PRO A 70 -0.32 2.71 -12.25
C PRO A 70 -0.28 1.18 -12.15
N PHE A 71 -0.71 0.63 -11.01
CA PHE A 71 -0.91 -0.81 -10.90
C PHE A 71 -2.29 -1.20 -11.47
N ASN A 72 -2.36 -2.34 -12.15
CA ASN A 72 -3.61 -2.89 -12.70
C ASN A 72 -4.24 -3.84 -11.70
N GLU A 73 -4.83 -3.28 -10.64
CA GLU A 73 -5.41 -4.05 -9.53
C GLU A 73 -6.51 -5.03 -9.96
N ALA A 74 -7.21 -4.74 -11.07
CA ALA A 74 -8.30 -5.57 -11.55
C ALA A 74 -7.83 -6.97 -12.02
N VAL A 75 -6.58 -7.09 -12.49
CA VAL A 75 -6.05 -8.38 -12.99
C VAL A 75 -5.19 -9.11 -11.97
N PHE A 76 -4.66 -8.41 -10.96
CA PHE A 76 -3.73 -8.97 -9.99
C PHE A 76 -4.23 -10.24 -9.29
N PRO A 77 -5.49 -10.34 -8.83
CA PRO A 77 -5.96 -11.54 -8.16
C PRO A 77 -5.74 -12.82 -8.97
N ASP A 78 -5.99 -12.75 -10.28
CA ASP A 78 -5.87 -13.89 -11.18
C ASP A 78 -4.43 -14.06 -11.67
N THR A 79 -3.79 -12.99 -12.15
CA THR A 79 -2.47 -13.06 -12.78
C THR A 79 -1.32 -13.29 -11.79
N LEU A 80 -1.48 -12.83 -10.55
CA LEU A 80 -0.52 -13.06 -9.48
C LEU A 80 -0.96 -14.21 -8.55
N HIS A 81 -1.99 -14.94 -8.95
CA HIS A 81 -2.49 -16.16 -8.30
C HIS A 81 -2.76 -15.98 -6.80
N TYR A 82 -3.56 -14.97 -6.41
CA TYR A 82 -3.86 -14.69 -5.01
C TYR A 82 -4.41 -15.90 -4.25
N ALA A 83 -5.22 -16.73 -4.90
CA ALA A 83 -5.75 -17.96 -4.32
C ALA A 83 -4.66 -18.97 -3.85
N LEU A 84 -3.43 -18.86 -4.36
CA LEU A 84 -2.31 -19.75 -4.06
C LEU A 84 -1.25 -19.09 -3.17
N ARG A 85 -1.39 -17.80 -2.85
CA ARG A 85 -0.39 -17.04 -2.09
C ARG A 85 -0.57 -17.24 -0.59
N SER A 86 0.55 -17.21 0.12
CA SER A 86 0.55 -17.18 1.58
C SER A 86 0.40 -15.76 2.09
N ALA A 87 -0.58 -15.51 2.97
CA ALA A 87 -0.76 -14.21 3.63
C ALA A 87 0.48 -13.81 4.45
N HIS A 88 1.25 -14.79 4.96
CA HIS A 88 2.48 -14.53 5.71
C HIS A 88 3.53 -13.80 4.85
N ALA A 89 3.76 -14.26 3.62
CA ALA A 89 4.72 -13.62 2.71
C ALA A 89 4.29 -12.20 2.34
N SER A 90 3.00 -11.99 2.10
CA SER A 90 2.45 -10.65 1.83
C SER A 90 2.61 -9.71 3.02
N LEU A 91 2.32 -10.16 4.25
CA LEU A 91 2.53 -9.34 5.45
C LEU A 91 3.99 -8.97 5.66
N ALA A 92 4.92 -9.90 5.41
CA ALA A 92 6.35 -9.63 5.49
C ALA A 92 6.79 -8.57 4.47
N LEU A 93 6.24 -8.59 3.26
CA LEU A 93 6.51 -7.57 2.25
C LEU A 93 5.98 -6.19 2.67
N ILE A 94 4.75 -6.12 3.18
CA ILE A 94 4.17 -4.85 3.67
C ILE A 94 5.04 -4.26 4.79
N GLU A 95 5.44 -5.08 5.76
CA GLU A 95 6.25 -4.66 6.90
C GLU A 95 7.62 -4.12 6.46
N GLY A 96 8.34 -4.86 5.60
CA GLY A 96 9.64 -4.41 5.08
C GLY A 96 9.55 -3.16 4.21
N ALA A 97 8.56 -3.11 3.31
CA ALA A 97 8.35 -1.98 2.41
C ALA A 97 8.02 -0.69 3.17
N ARG A 98 7.12 -0.77 4.16
CA ARG A 98 6.74 0.37 5.01
C ARG A 98 7.90 0.85 5.87
N MET A 99 8.66 -0.07 6.45
CA MET A 99 9.84 0.26 7.27
C MET A 99 10.91 0.99 6.45
N ALA A 100 11.32 0.41 5.31
CA ALA A 100 12.32 1.02 4.45
C ALA A 100 11.86 2.38 3.89
N SER A 101 10.60 2.47 3.46
CA SER A 101 10.03 3.74 2.97
C SER A 101 9.99 4.80 4.07
N ALA A 102 9.62 4.45 5.30
CA ALA A 102 9.59 5.40 6.41
C ALA A 102 10.99 5.91 6.78
N GLU A 103 12.03 5.06 6.72
CA GLU A 103 13.42 5.50 6.93
C GLU A 103 13.86 6.51 5.86
N ILE A 104 13.57 6.21 4.58
CA ILE A 104 13.85 7.13 3.47
C ILE A 104 13.12 8.46 3.69
N LEU A 105 11.79 8.42 3.90
CA LEU A 105 10.97 9.63 4.02
C LEU A 105 11.29 10.48 5.27
N ASN A 106 11.84 9.88 6.32
CA ASN A 106 12.35 10.64 7.48
C ASN A 106 13.69 11.32 7.23
N SER A 107 14.45 10.87 6.22
CA SER A 107 15.80 11.37 5.93
C SER A 107 15.83 12.53 4.93
N ILE A 108 14.75 12.73 4.16
CA ILE A 108 14.68 13.75 3.12
C ILE A 108 14.37 15.15 3.65
N GLU A 109 14.86 16.16 2.95
CA GLU A 109 14.62 17.57 3.23
C GLU A 109 13.21 18.01 2.84
N SER A 110 12.72 19.09 3.46
CA SER A 110 11.38 19.63 3.19
C SER A 110 11.15 19.98 1.71
N ALA A 111 12.19 20.41 0.98
CA ALA A 111 12.07 20.76 -0.44
C ALA A 111 11.85 19.53 -1.33
N GLU A 112 12.35 18.35 -0.94
CA GLU A 112 12.29 17.12 -1.73
C GLU A 112 10.87 16.55 -1.84
N TRP A 113 9.99 16.89 -0.89
CA TRP A 113 8.57 16.55 -0.94
C TRP A 113 7.84 17.11 -2.17
N SER A 114 8.39 18.17 -2.77
CA SER A 114 7.85 18.79 -3.98
C SER A 114 8.37 18.17 -5.28
N ARG A 115 9.29 17.19 -5.21
CA ARG A 115 9.75 16.43 -6.38
C ARG A 115 8.58 15.68 -7.00
N LYS A 116 8.64 15.51 -8.33
CA LYS A 116 7.52 15.02 -9.13
C LYS A 116 7.96 13.92 -10.09
N GLY A 117 7.03 13.02 -10.36
CA GLY A 117 7.02 12.15 -11.54
C GLY A 117 5.83 12.47 -12.44
N ARG A 118 5.71 11.71 -13.53
CA ARG A 118 4.64 11.81 -14.52
C ARG A 118 3.73 10.59 -14.46
N HIS A 119 2.56 10.73 -13.86
CA HIS A 119 1.53 9.71 -13.86
C HIS A 119 0.72 9.76 -15.16
N THR A 120 0.54 8.62 -15.82
CA THR A 120 -0.12 8.54 -17.14
C THR A 120 -1.54 9.11 -17.14
N ALA A 121 -2.29 8.93 -16.06
CA ALA A 121 -3.66 9.44 -15.92
C ALA A 121 -3.79 10.79 -15.18
N LEU A 122 -2.85 11.13 -14.27
CA LEU A 122 -2.99 12.28 -13.36
C LEU A 122 -2.09 13.46 -13.76
N GLY A 123 -1.16 13.25 -14.70
CA GLY A 123 -0.16 14.25 -15.08
C GLY A 123 0.96 14.30 -14.05
N GLU A 124 1.36 15.50 -13.63
CA GLU A 124 2.39 15.67 -12.60
C GLU A 124 1.91 15.10 -11.26
N TYR A 125 2.74 14.29 -10.62
CA TYR A 125 2.42 13.61 -9.38
C TYR A 125 3.57 13.75 -8.40
N SER A 126 3.35 14.47 -7.30
CA SER A 126 4.41 14.77 -6.35
C SER A 126 4.69 13.61 -5.38
N LEU A 127 5.87 13.62 -4.75
CA LEU A 127 6.17 12.69 -3.65
C LEU A 127 5.14 12.83 -2.51
N HIS A 128 4.74 14.06 -2.21
CA HIS A 128 3.69 14.32 -1.23
C HIS A 128 2.38 13.60 -1.59
N ASP A 129 1.91 13.73 -2.82
CA ASP A 129 0.67 13.08 -3.28
C ASP A 129 0.79 11.56 -3.29
N ALA A 130 1.98 11.05 -3.63
CA ALA A 130 2.28 9.62 -3.60
C ALA A 130 2.18 9.04 -2.19
N VAL A 131 2.78 9.69 -1.19
CA VAL A 131 2.74 9.25 0.21
C VAL A 131 1.34 9.39 0.78
N ALA A 132 0.64 10.51 0.52
CA ALA A 132 -0.74 10.70 0.95
C ALA A 132 -1.66 9.59 0.40
N LYS A 133 -1.51 9.24 -0.89
CA LYS A 133 -2.29 8.16 -1.50
C LYS A 133 -1.94 6.79 -0.90
N ALA A 134 -0.68 6.50 -0.63
CA ALA A 134 -0.28 5.24 0.01
C ALA A 134 -0.86 5.10 1.42
N THR A 135 -0.90 6.20 2.18
CA THR A 135 -1.51 6.26 3.51
C THR A 135 -3.02 6.06 3.45
N SER A 136 -3.74 6.76 2.58
CA SER A 136 -5.21 6.60 2.50
C SER A 136 -5.59 5.20 1.98
N HIS A 137 -4.85 4.67 1.02
CA HIS A 137 -5.15 3.38 0.40
C HIS A 137 -5.13 2.22 1.40
N ILE A 138 -4.13 2.16 2.29
CA ILE A 138 -4.06 1.11 3.30
C ILE A 138 -5.17 1.26 4.37
N GLN A 139 -5.59 2.50 4.66
CA GLN A 139 -6.72 2.78 5.56
C GLN A 139 -8.05 2.35 4.94
N ASP A 140 -8.27 2.64 3.66
CA ASP A 140 -9.47 2.24 2.92
C ASP A 140 -9.61 0.72 2.90
N HIS A 141 -8.50 0.01 2.66
CA HIS A 141 -8.48 -1.46 2.66
C HIS A 141 -8.59 -2.08 4.05
N LEU A 142 -8.09 -1.41 5.10
CA LEU A 142 -8.38 -1.81 6.48
C LEU A 142 -9.88 -1.74 6.76
N ALA A 143 -10.54 -0.64 6.38
CA ALA A 143 -11.97 -0.49 6.54
C ALA A 143 -12.75 -1.56 5.77
N GLN A 144 -12.29 -1.93 4.57
CA GLN A 144 -12.86 -3.02 3.78
C GLN A 144 -12.73 -4.39 4.47
N ILE A 145 -11.59 -4.67 5.13
CA ILE A 145 -11.43 -5.88 5.96
C ILE A 145 -12.47 -5.88 7.08
N GLU A 146 -12.64 -4.78 7.81
CA GLU A 146 -13.62 -4.73 8.91
C GLU A 146 -15.05 -4.92 8.42
N GLU A 147 -15.40 -4.35 7.27
CA GLU A 147 -16.73 -4.52 6.70
C GLU A 147 -17.00 -5.96 6.30
N THR A 148 -16.04 -6.60 5.64
CA THR A 148 -16.10 -8.02 5.25
C THR A 148 -16.34 -8.95 6.45
N LEU A 149 -15.86 -8.57 7.63
CA LEU A 149 -15.95 -9.39 8.84
C LEU A 149 -17.21 -9.16 9.67
N LYS A 150 -17.97 -8.10 9.38
CA LYS A 150 -19.27 -7.85 10.04
C LYS A 150 -20.39 -8.70 9.46
N GLY A 151 -20.26 -9.12 8.19
CA GLY A 151 -21.26 -9.90 7.45
C GLY A 151 -22.25 -9.02 6.70
#